data_AF-R9J7L3-F1
#
_entry.id   AF-R9J7L3-F1
#
_cell.length_a   1.000
_cell.length_b   1.000
_cell.length_c   1.000
_cell.angle_alpha   90.00
_cell.angle_beta   90.00
_cell.angle_gamma   90.00
#
_symmetry.space_group_name_H-M   'P 1'
#
loop_
_entity.id
_entity.type
_entity.pdbx_description
1 polymer ?
#
loop_
_entity_poly.entity_id
_entity_poly.type
_entity_poly.pdbx_seq_one_letter_code
_entity_poly.pdbx_strand_id
1 'polypeptide(L)' 'MENSYFNEALSNFAKDFAYGGAIRHLVDKGYTADRIIREFHYPISRESVEKIVEDHLKNKDKDNKR' A
#
# COMPACT_ATOMS: atom_id res chain seq x y z
N MET A 1 -1.09 4.73 25.34
CA MET A 1 -1.99 4.10 24.35
C MET A 1 -2.36 5.07 23.22
N GLU A 2 -2.69 6.33 23.52
CA GLU A 2 -3.08 7.31 22.48
C GLU A 2 -1.94 7.67 21.51
N ASN A 3 -0.71 7.86 22.04
CA ASN A 3 0.45 8.17 21.20
C ASN A 3 0.85 7.04 20.23
N SER A 4 0.68 5.77 20.60
CA SER A 4 1.07 4.66 19.71
C SER A 4 0.12 4.55 18.51
N TYR A 5 -1.19 4.66 18.74
CA TYR A 5 -2.17 4.66 17.66
C TYR A 5 -1.98 5.84 16.72
N PHE A 6 -1.79 7.05 17.27
CA PHE A 6 -1.57 8.24 16.45
C PHE A 6 -0.29 8.13 15.62
N ASN A 7 0.83 7.68 16.23
CA ASN A 7 2.09 7.51 15.51
C ASN A 7 1.99 6.46 14.40
N GLU A 8 1.23 5.38 14.63
CA GLU A 8 0.97 4.38 13.61
C GLU A 8 0.13 4.94 12.47
N ALA A 9 -0.97 5.63 12.78
CA ALA A 9 -1.83 6.28 11.79
C ALA A 9 -1.04 7.30 10.94
N LEU A 10 -0.21 8.12 11.57
CA LEU A 10 0.65 9.08 10.90
C LEU A 10 1.70 8.40 10.01
N SER A 11 2.34 7.33 10.51
CA SER A 11 3.31 6.55 9.74
C SER A 11 2.66 5.90 8.51
N ASN A 12 1.48 5.32 8.67
CA ASN A 12 0.71 4.75 7.57
C ASN A 12 0.29 5.81 6.54
N PHE A 13 -0.15 6.97 6.99
CA PHE A 13 -0.48 8.11 6.12
C PHE A 13 0.74 8.58 5.33
N ALA A 14 1.88 8.80 5.99
CA ALA A 14 3.09 9.29 5.33
C ALA A 14 3.61 8.31 4.26
N LYS A 15 3.58 7.01 4.53
CA LYS A 15 3.95 5.96 3.56
C LYS A 15 3.01 5.95 2.36
N ASP A 16 1.70 6.03 2.59
CA ASP A 16 0.72 6.02 1.50
C ASP A 16 0.80 7.29 0.65
N PHE A 17 1.02 8.44 1.27
CA PHE A 17 1.24 9.71 0.59
C PHE A 17 2.50 9.65 -0.31
N ALA A 18 3.60 9.10 0.19
CA ALA A 18 4.86 9.05 -0.54
C ALA A 18 4.91 7.97 -1.63
N TYR A 19 4.35 6.78 -1.39
CA TYR A 19 4.54 5.60 -2.25
C TYR A 19 3.24 4.99 -2.78
N GLY A 20 2.11 5.28 -2.15
CA GLY A 20 0.84 4.60 -2.41
C GLY A 20 0.35 4.77 -3.84
N GLY A 21 0.48 5.96 -4.42
CA GLY A 21 0.09 6.23 -5.81
C GLY A 21 0.83 5.35 -6.82
N ALA A 22 2.15 5.24 -6.68
CA ALA A 22 2.98 4.42 -7.58
C ALA A 22 2.71 2.92 -7.39
N ILE A 23 2.58 2.45 -6.15
CA ILE A 23 2.27 1.05 -5.85
C ILE A 23 0.90 0.67 -6.44
N ARG A 24 -0.13 1.49 -6.23
CA ARG A 24 -1.47 1.26 -6.82
C ARG A 24 -1.44 1.21 -8.33
N HIS A 25 -0.70 2.13 -8.97
CA HIS A 25 -0.53 2.12 -10.42
C HIS A 25 0.10 0.82 -10.93
N LEU A 26 1.12 0.30 -10.25
CA LEU A 26 1.76 -0.97 -10.59
C LEU A 26 0.80 -2.15 -10.43
N VAL A 27 -0.02 -2.16 -9.37
CA VAL A 27 -1.07 -3.17 -9.19
C VAL A 27 -2.07 -3.14 -10.33
N ASP A 28 -2.49 -1.95 -10.79
CA ASP A 28 -3.38 -1.81 -11.95
C ASP A 28 -2.74 -2.30 -13.26
N LYS A 29 -1.41 -2.34 -13.33
CA LYS A 29 -0.63 -2.96 -14.42
C LYS A 29 -0.43 -4.47 -14.24
N GLY A 30 -0.99 -5.08 -13.20
CA GLY A 30 -0.91 -6.52 -12.93
C GLY A 30 0.31 -6.96 -12.11
N TYR A 31 1.01 -6.03 -11.44
CA TYR A 31 2.11 -6.39 -10.56
C TYR A 31 1.59 -6.90 -9.21
N THR A 32 2.22 -7.97 -8.70
CA THR A 32 2.00 -8.48 -7.33
C THR A 32 2.90 -7.77 -6.33
N ALA A 33 2.56 -7.82 -5.03
CA ALA A 33 3.39 -7.25 -3.97
C ALA A 33 4.84 -7.79 -4.02
N ASP A 34 5.02 -9.10 -4.21
CA ASP A 34 6.35 -9.72 -4.35
C ASP A 34 7.16 -9.16 -5.52
N ARG A 35 6.50 -8.93 -6.66
CA ARG A 35 7.14 -8.36 -7.83
C ARG A 35 7.55 -6.91 -7.58
N ILE A 36 6.69 -6.14 -6.93
CA ILE A 36 6.96 -4.74 -6.57
C ILE A 36 8.16 -4.66 -5.62
N ILE A 37 8.20 -5.49 -4.59
CA ILE A 37 9.30 -5.53 -3.60
C ILE A 37 10.62 -5.87 -4.27
N ARG A 38 10.62 -6.92 -5.13
CA ARG A 38 11.83 -7.40 -5.79
C ARG A 38 12.38 -6.44 -6.85
N GLU A 39 11.52 -5.72 -7.56
CA GLU A 39 11.94 -4.91 -8.72
C GLU A 39 12.17 -3.44 -8.35
N PHE A 40 11.39 -2.87 -7.42
CA PHE A 40 11.39 -1.42 -7.16
C PHE A 40 12.08 -1.01 -5.86
N HIS A 41 12.38 -1.94 -4.96
CA HIS A 41 13.21 -1.71 -3.77
C HIS A 41 12.81 -0.48 -2.93
N TYR A 42 11.50 -0.27 -2.73
CA TYR A 42 11.01 0.88 -1.95
C TYR A 42 11.61 0.91 -0.54
N PRO A 43 11.90 2.10 0.02
CA PRO A 43 12.45 2.25 1.37
C PRO A 43 11.36 2.14 2.46
N ILE A 44 10.47 1.17 2.33
CA ILE A 44 9.42 0.82 3.29
C ILE A 44 9.41 -0.70 3.48
N SER A 45 8.82 -1.16 4.59
CA SER A 45 8.75 -2.61 4.86
C SER A 45 7.92 -3.34 3.81
N ARG A 46 8.25 -4.62 3.58
CA ARG A 46 7.42 -5.56 2.80
C ARG A 46 5.95 -5.50 3.23
N GLU A 47 5.71 -5.54 4.53
CA GLU A 47 4.36 -5.44 5.12
C GLU A 47 3.63 -4.15 4.70
N SER A 48 4.34 -3.02 4.61
CA SER A 48 3.74 -1.76 4.16
C SER A 48 3.35 -1.82 2.67
N VAL A 49 4.18 -2.44 1.83
CA VAL A 49 3.85 -2.66 0.41
C VAL A 49 2.65 -3.59 0.28
N GLU A 50 2.67 -4.74 0.98
CA GLU A 50 1.59 -5.73 0.98
C GLU A 50 0.26 -5.10 1.42
N LYS A 51 0.28 -4.32 2.51
CA LYS A 51 -0.90 -3.61 2.99
C LYS A 51 -1.48 -2.66 1.94
N ILE A 52 -0.65 -1.84 1.30
CA ILE A 52 -1.10 -0.90 0.25
C ILE A 52 -1.71 -1.67 -0.94
N VAL A 53 -1.10 -2.79 -1.35
CA VAL A 53 -1.60 -3.64 -2.43
C VAL A 53 -2.95 -4.26 -2.07
N GLU A 54 -3.08 -4.85 -0.88
CA GLU A 54 -4.32 -5.44 -0.40
C GLU A 54 -5.46 -4.42 -0.27
N ASP A 55 -5.17 -3.26 0.32
CA ASP A 55 -6.15 -2.19 0.51
C ASP A 55 -6.69 -1.72 -0.85
N HIS A 56 -5.83 -1.63 -1.88
CA HIS A 56 -6.24 -1.28 -3.25
C HIS A 56 -7.13 -2.34 -3.89
N LEU A 57 -6.74 -3.62 -3.81
CA LEU A 57 -7.52 -4.73 -4.37
C LEU A 57 -8.91 -4.82 -3.74
N LYS A 58 -8.99 -4.70 -2.39
CA LYS A 58 -10.26 -4.69 -1.65
C LYS A 58 -11.17 -3.54 -2.08
N ASN A 59 -10.62 -2.36 -2.37
CA ASN A 59 -11.41 -1.21 -2.82
C ASN A 59 -11.87 -1.35 -4.27
N LYS A 60 -11.01 -1.86 -5.16
CA LYS A 60 -11.35 -2.14 -6.55
C LYS A 60 -12.46 -3.18 -6.68
N ASP A 61 -12.44 -4.20 -5.83
CA ASP A 61 -13.51 -5.22 -5.77
C ASP A 61 -14.85 -4.64 -5.31
N LYS A 62 -14.85 -3.63 -4.42
CA LYS A 62 -16.07 -2.94 -4.00
C LYS A 62 -16.64 -2.08 -5.11
N ASP A 63 -15.80 -1.41 -5.87
CA ASP A 63 -16.23 -0.56 -6.99
C ASP A 63 -16.77 -1.38 -8.16
N ASN A 64 -16.20 -2.55 -8.44
CA ASN A 64 -16.72 -3.48 -9.45
C ASN A 64 -18.08 -4.13 -9.07
N LYS A 65 -18.47 -4.10 -7.79
CA LYS A 65 -19.73 -4.67 -7.28
C LYS A 65 -20.87 -3.64 -7.17
N ARG A 66 -20.59 -2.36 -7.44
CA ARG A 66 -21.57 -1.26 -7.45
C ARG A 66 -22.10 -1.03 -8.85
#